data_AF-A0A7J2U208-F1
#
_entry.id   AF-A0A7J2U208-F1
#
_cell.length_a   1.000
_cell.length_b   1.000
_cell.length_c   1.000
_cell.angle_alpha   90.00
_cell.angle_beta   90.00
_cell.angle_gamma   90.00
#
_symmetry.space_group_name_H-M   'P 1'
#
loop_
_entity.id
_entity.type
_entity.pdbx_description
1 polymer ?
#
loop_
_entity_poly.entity_id
_entity_poly.type
_entity_poly.pdbx_seq_one_letter_code
_entity_poly.pdbx_strand_id
1 'polypeptide(L)'
;MKELLELGEWLGFYVEKEKRTDDMLYRVDVTWMRSHEKPPIKVFEVEVSHDVDRALARLKHAYDTWNCQQLWLIVSDEAKAERAWKLVEPRLKGAFEEIRGRVIVVRWEEVHGLYTGINPYKDILKEFLKR
;
A
#
# COMPACT_ATOMS: atom_id res chain seq x y z
N MET A 1 5.86 -5.34 -6.87
CA MET A 1 6.66 -4.75 -5.76
C MET A 1 7.66 -3.70 -6.22
N LYS A 2 8.57 -3.99 -7.18
CA LYS A 2 9.52 -2.99 -7.72
C LYS A 2 8.85 -1.67 -8.15
N GLU A 3 7.73 -1.78 -8.85
CA GLU A 3 6.98 -0.62 -9.36
C GLU A 3 6.46 0.31 -8.25
N LEU A 4 6.07 -0.22 -7.09
CA LEU A 4 5.64 0.59 -5.94
C LEU A 4 6.80 1.35 -5.31
N LEU A 5 8.01 0.76 -5.30
CA LEU A 5 9.20 1.42 -4.78
C LEU A 5 9.57 2.59 -5.69
N GLU A 6 9.69 2.32 -6.99
CA GLU A 6 10.06 3.34 -7.97
C GLU A 6 8.99 4.45 -8.09
N LEU A 7 7.70 4.11 -8.11
CA LEU A 7 6.62 5.12 -8.08
C LEU A 7 6.72 6.02 -6.84
N GLY A 8 6.93 5.44 -5.67
CA GLY A 8 7.04 6.21 -4.43
C GLY A 8 8.22 7.18 -4.48
N GLU A 9 9.39 6.72 -4.96
CA GLU A 9 10.57 7.57 -5.15
C GLU A 9 10.32 8.69 -6.17
N TRP A 10 9.69 8.38 -7.30
CA TRP A 10 9.39 9.38 -8.33
C TRP A 10 8.41 10.43 -7.83
N LEU A 11 7.51 10.04 -6.92
CA LEU A 11 6.55 10.92 -6.25
C LEU A 11 7.15 11.64 -5.01
N GLY A 12 8.45 11.51 -4.78
CA GLY A 12 9.17 12.23 -3.71
C GLY A 12 8.96 11.64 -2.31
N PHE A 13 8.53 10.39 -2.20
CA PHE A 13 8.47 9.68 -0.93
C PHE A 13 9.78 8.95 -0.64
N TYR A 14 10.07 8.78 0.64
CA TYR A 14 11.05 7.80 1.10
C TYR A 14 10.36 6.45 1.16
N VAL A 15 10.87 5.48 0.40
CA VAL A 15 10.28 4.15 0.27
C VAL A 15 11.10 3.13 1.02
N GLU A 16 10.42 2.20 1.69
CA GLU A 16 11.08 1.07 2.35
C GLU A 16 10.31 -0.21 2.03
N LYS A 17 11.06 -1.22 1.60
CA LYS A 17 10.55 -2.57 1.32
C LYS A 17 10.66 -3.41 2.60
N GLU A 18 9.66 -4.24 2.86
CA GLU A 18 9.70 -5.24 3.93
C GLU A 18 9.94 -4.64 5.32
N LYS A 19 9.37 -3.45 5.56
CA LYS A 19 9.51 -2.72 6.84
C LYS A 19 8.81 -3.48 7.96
N ARG A 20 9.50 -3.70 9.07
CA ARG A 20 8.88 -4.23 10.29
C ARG A 20 8.19 -3.12 11.07
N THR A 21 7.10 -3.47 11.75
CA THR A 21 6.49 -2.59 12.75
C THR A 21 7.43 -2.39 13.93
N ASP A 22 7.26 -1.29 14.67
CA ASP A 22 8.19 -0.87 15.73
C ASP A 22 8.29 -1.92 16.86
N ASP A 23 7.22 -2.69 17.07
CA ASP A 23 7.16 -3.81 18.01
C ASP A 23 7.69 -5.14 17.45
N MET A 24 8.17 -5.14 16.20
CA MET A 24 8.74 -6.27 15.47
C MET A 24 7.81 -7.47 15.23
N LEU A 25 6.50 -7.33 15.54
CA LEU A 25 5.51 -8.41 15.41
C LEU A 25 5.13 -8.68 13.96
N TYR A 26 5.00 -7.62 13.16
CA TYR A 26 4.60 -7.72 11.76
C TYR A 26 5.64 -7.10 10.84
N ARG A 27 5.53 -7.49 9.57
CA ARG A 27 6.28 -6.95 8.45
C ARG A 27 5.29 -6.60 7.36
N VAL A 28 5.42 -5.39 6.83
CA VAL A 28 4.63 -4.91 5.70
C VAL A 28 5.45 -4.86 4.42
N ASP A 29 4.82 -5.07 3.26
CA ASP A 29 5.56 -5.24 2.01
C ASP A 29 6.24 -3.95 1.52
N VAL A 30 5.53 -2.82 1.53
CA VAL A 30 6.09 -1.51 1.14
C VAL A 30 5.52 -0.40 2.03
N THR A 31 6.34 0.59 2.35
CA THR A 31 5.91 1.82 3.04
C THR A 31 6.42 3.06 2.34
N TRP A 32 5.61 4.12 2.31
CA TRP A 32 6.00 5.43 1.81
C TRP A 32 5.92 6.47 2.94
N MET A 33 7.00 7.22 3.12
CA MET A 33 7.20 8.21 4.19
C MET A 33 7.51 9.59 3.62
N ARG A 34 7.19 10.65 4.38
CA ARG A 34 7.56 12.03 4.01
C ARG A 34 9.03 12.35 4.33
N SER A 35 9.60 11.68 5.32
CA SER A 35 11.01 11.73 5.71
C SER A 35 11.35 10.45 6.49
N HIS A 36 12.63 10.07 6.55
CA HIS A 36 13.08 8.86 7.24
C HIS A 36 12.74 8.84 8.75
N GLU A 37 12.58 10.00 9.38
CA GLU A 37 12.30 10.14 10.81
C GLU A 37 10.80 10.10 11.15
N LYS A 38 9.93 10.08 10.14
CA LYS A 38 8.48 10.12 10.32
C LYS A 38 7.88 8.75 10.02
N PRO A 39 6.80 8.39 10.72
CA PRO A 39 6.11 7.14 10.43
C PRO A 39 5.58 7.11 8.99
N PRO A 40 5.40 5.92 8.41
CA PRO A 40 4.75 5.74 7.11
C PRO A 40 3.41 6.48 7.02
N ILE A 41 3.22 7.21 5.92
CA ILE A 41 1.91 7.82 5.62
C ILE A 41 1.07 6.93 4.71
N LYS A 42 1.73 6.06 3.92
CA LYS A 42 1.09 5.02 3.13
C LYS A 42 1.78 3.69 3.39
N VAL A 43 0.98 2.65 3.56
CA VAL A 43 1.44 1.27 3.76
C VAL A 43 0.76 0.39 2.73
N PHE A 44 1.51 -0.54 2.14
CA PHE A 44 1.05 -1.42 1.08
C PHE A 44 1.29 -2.88 1.47
N GLU A 45 0.27 -3.71 1.27
CA GLU A 45 0.39 -5.17 1.20
C GLU A 45 0.06 -5.63 -0.22
N VAL A 46 0.84 -6.56 -0.76
CA VAL A 46 0.64 -7.15 -2.09
C VAL A 46 0.22 -8.60 -1.92
N GLU A 47 -1.06 -8.87 -2.06
CA GLU A 47 -1.61 -10.21 -1.84
C GLU A 47 -1.79 -10.96 -3.17
N VAL A 48 -0.97 -11.98 -3.36
CA VAL A 48 -0.95 -12.86 -4.55
C VAL A 48 -1.44 -14.27 -4.22
N SER A 49 -1.46 -14.64 -2.94
CA SER A 49 -1.70 -16.01 -2.43
C SER A 49 -3.13 -16.28 -1.93
N HIS A 50 -4.03 -15.30 -2.07
CA HIS A 50 -5.42 -15.33 -1.60
C HIS A 50 -5.62 -15.27 -0.07
N ASP A 51 -4.60 -14.94 0.72
CA ASP A 51 -4.73 -14.74 2.18
C ASP A 51 -4.97 -13.27 2.53
N VAL A 52 -6.14 -12.77 2.13
CA VAL A 52 -6.53 -11.37 2.35
C VAL A 52 -6.69 -11.05 3.85
N ASP A 53 -6.96 -12.03 4.71
CA ASP A 53 -7.13 -11.79 6.16
C ASP A 53 -5.80 -11.45 6.82
N ARG A 54 -4.74 -12.18 6.45
CA ARG A 54 -3.38 -11.89 6.92
C ARG A 54 -2.89 -10.53 6.43
N ALA A 55 -3.17 -10.18 5.18
CA ALA A 55 -2.84 -8.86 4.65
C ALA A 55 -3.58 -7.74 5.40
N LEU A 56 -4.89 -7.90 5.64
CA LEU A 56 -5.67 -6.93 6.43
C LEU A 56 -5.21 -6.84 7.88
N ALA A 57 -4.83 -7.95 8.52
CA ALA A 57 -4.27 -7.95 9.87
C ALA A 57 -2.96 -7.15 9.95
N ARG A 58 -2.07 -7.30 8.96
CA ARG A 58 -0.85 -6.49 8.86
C ARG A 58 -1.14 -5.01 8.66
N LEU A 59 -2.08 -4.67 7.78
CA LEU A 59 -2.49 -3.28 7.56
C LEU A 59 -3.13 -2.67 8.80
N LYS A 60 -3.97 -3.43 9.51
CA LYS A 60 -4.55 -3.01 10.80
C LYS A 60 -3.47 -2.75 11.83
N HIS A 61 -2.53 -3.67 11.99
CA HIS A 61 -1.44 -3.52 12.94
C HIS A 61 -0.53 -2.31 12.60
N ALA A 62 -0.23 -2.11 11.32
CA ALA A 62 0.50 -0.94 10.87
C ALA A 62 -0.27 0.38 11.13
N TYR A 63 -1.59 0.37 10.99
CA TYR A 63 -2.42 1.51 11.38
C TYR A 63 -2.37 1.76 12.89
N ASP A 64 -2.47 0.73 13.71
CA ASP A 64 -2.42 0.88 15.17
C ASP A 64 -1.05 1.36 15.65
N THR A 65 0.02 0.96 14.96
CA THR A 65 1.40 1.35 15.29
C THR A 65 1.70 2.78 14.85
N TRP A 66 1.33 3.16 13.63
CA TRP A 66 1.83 4.38 12.99
C TRP A 66 0.74 5.42 12.68
N ASN A 67 -0.53 5.08 12.88
CA ASN A 67 -1.70 5.89 12.50
C ASN A 67 -1.61 6.38 11.03
N CYS A 68 -1.28 5.44 10.14
CA CYS A 68 -1.05 5.71 8.72
C CYS A 68 -2.27 6.39 8.08
N GLN A 69 -2.02 7.34 7.18
CA GLN A 69 -3.12 8.06 6.51
C GLN A 69 -3.86 7.16 5.51
N GLN A 70 -3.13 6.30 4.79
CA GLN A 70 -3.69 5.43 3.77
C GLN A 70 -3.09 4.02 3.85
N LEU A 71 -3.95 3.03 3.66
CA LEU A 71 -3.57 1.62 3.61
C LEU A 71 -3.94 1.10 2.24
N TRP A 72 -3.04 0.39 1.58
CA TRP A 72 -3.23 -0.07 0.21
C TRP A 72 -3.12 -1.59 0.18
N LEU A 73 -4.17 -2.24 -0.32
CA LEU A 73 -4.16 -3.68 -0.58
C LEU A 73 -4.11 -3.88 -2.09
N ILE A 74 -2.99 -4.39 -2.58
CA ILE A 74 -2.79 -4.68 -4.00
C ILE A 74 -3.10 -6.15 -4.26
N VAL A 75 -4.04 -6.42 -5.17
CA VAL A 75 -4.52 -7.78 -5.48
C VAL A 75 -4.19 -8.18 -6.92
N SER A 76 -3.87 -9.45 -7.17
CA SER A 76 -3.34 -9.92 -8.46
C SER A 76 -4.33 -10.57 -9.44
N ASP A 77 -5.63 -10.64 -9.15
CA ASP A 77 -6.61 -11.37 -9.99
C ASP A 77 -7.81 -10.50 -10.42
N GLU A 78 -7.94 -10.29 -11.73
CA GLU A 78 -8.91 -9.45 -12.42
C GLU A 78 -10.35 -9.99 -12.38
N ALA A 79 -10.56 -11.32 -12.29
CA ALA A 79 -11.90 -11.91 -12.16
C ALA A 79 -12.53 -11.64 -10.77
N LYS A 80 -11.77 -10.98 -9.88
CA LYS A 80 -12.06 -10.84 -8.46
C LYS A 80 -11.85 -9.44 -7.90
N ALA A 81 -11.73 -8.34 -8.66
CA ALA A 81 -11.71 -7.03 -8.00
C ALA A 81 -13.04 -6.75 -7.26
N GLU A 82 -14.18 -7.03 -7.90
CA GLU A 82 -15.50 -6.91 -7.28
C GLU A 82 -15.73 -7.96 -6.18
N ARG A 83 -15.15 -9.16 -6.34
CA ARG A 83 -15.18 -10.23 -5.32
C ARG A 83 -14.25 -9.91 -4.15
N ALA A 84 -13.12 -9.25 -4.39
CA ALA A 84 -12.18 -8.77 -3.41
C ALA A 84 -12.81 -7.64 -2.63
N TRP A 85 -13.51 -6.70 -3.28
CA TRP A 85 -14.38 -5.75 -2.58
C TRP A 85 -15.46 -6.46 -1.74
N LYS A 86 -16.14 -7.49 -2.27
CA LYS A 86 -17.10 -8.30 -1.51
C LYS A 86 -16.49 -9.18 -0.41
N LEU A 87 -15.19 -9.46 -0.43
CA LEU A 87 -14.47 -10.20 0.62
C LEU A 87 -13.90 -9.24 1.66
N VAL A 88 -13.33 -8.15 1.20
CA VAL A 88 -12.73 -7.09 2.00
C VAL A 88 -13.82 -6.33 2.75
N GLU A 89 -14.94 -5.96 2.14
CA GLU A 89 -15.97 -5.16 2.82
C GLU A 89 -16.56 -5.87 4.05
N PRO A 90 -16.93 -7.18 4.01
CA PRO A 90 -17.32 -7.91 5.22
C PRO A 90 -16.20 -8.04 6.24
N ARG A 91 -14.93 -8.12 5.82
CA ARG A 91 -13.77 -8.21 6.72
C ARG A 91 -13.45 -6.86 7.38
N LEU A 92 -13.61 -5.77 6.63
CA LEU A 92 -13.60 -4.40 7.12
C LEU A 92 -14.81 -4.09 8.01
N LYS A 93 -15.72 -5.06 8.20
CA LYS A 93 -16.69 -5.05 9.32
C LYS A 93 -16.17 -5.95 10.44
N GLY A 94 -16.38 -5.54 11.68
CA GLY A 94 -15.89 -6.30 12.85
C GLY A 94 -14.41 -6.02 13.13
N ALA A 95 -13.54 -7.03 13.07
CA ALA A 95 -12.14 -6.94 13.53
C ALA A 95 -11.30 -5.86 12.83
N PHE A 96 -11.69 -5.44 11.62
CA PHE A 96 -11.01 -4.40 10.85
C PHE A 96 -11.86 -3.13 10.66
N GLU A 97 -12.92 -2.91 11.43
CA GLU A 97 -13.80 -1.73 11.30
C GLU A 97 -13.04 -0.41 11.44
N GLU A 98 -12.03 -0.34 12.31
CA GLU A 98 -11.28 0.90 12.54
C GLU A 98 -10.46 1.38 11.32
N ILE A 99 -10.11 0.47 10.41
CA ILE A 99 -9.40 0.79 9.17
C ILE A 99 -10.33 0.92 7.96
N ARG A 100 -11.64 0.75 8.18
CA ARG A 100 -12.65 0.94 7.15
C ARG A 100 -12.60 2.38 6.62
N GLY A 101 -12.67 2.53 5.30
CA GLY A 101 -12.55 3.83 4.63
C GLY A 101 -11.12 4.37 4.51
N ARG A 102 -10.12 3.72 5.13
CA ARG A 102 -8.69 4.01 4.94
C ARG A 102 -8.00 3.03 4.00
N VAL A 103 -8.54 1.81 3.90
CA VAL A 103 -8.06 0.78 2.98
C VAL A 103 -8.53 1.08 1.56
N ILE A 104 -7.56 1.21 0.66
CA ILE A 104 -7.74 1.37 -0.78
C ILE A 104 -7.33 0.05 -1.43
N VAL A 105 -8.28 -0.61 -2.09
CA VAL A 105 -8.02 -1.86 -2.82
C VAL A 105 -7.77 -1.52 -4.28
N VAL A 106 -6.66 -1.99 -4.82
CA VAL A 106 -6.25 -1.73 -6.21
C VAL A 106 -5.75 -3.01 -6.84
N ARG A 107 -6.03 -3.21 -8.13
CA ARG A 107 -5.45 -4.35 -8.85
C ARG A 107 -4.01 -4.11 -9.23
N TRP A 108 -3.24 -5.19 -9.33
CA TRP A 108 -1.86 -5.13 -9.82
C TRP A 108 -1.78 -4.47 -11.20
N GLU A 109 -2.70 -4.78 -12.11
CA GLU A 109 -2.75 -4.24 -13.47
C GLU A 109 -2.94 -2.71 -13.48
N GLU A 110 -3.68 -2.17 -12.49
CA GLU A 110 -3.88 -0.72 -12.37
C GLU A 110 -2.60 -0.03 -11.88
N VAL A 111 -1.89 -0.62 -10.92
CA VAL A 111 -0.57 -0.13 -10.48
C VAL A 111 0.43 -0.22 -11.63
N HIS A 112 0.42 -1.32 -12.38
CA HIS A 112 1.29 -1.54 -13.52
C HIS A 112 0.99 -0.56 -14.67
N GLY A 113 -0.28 -0.34 -14.97
CA GLY A 113 -0.71 0.67 -15.96
C GLY A 113 -0.27 2.08 -15.57
N LEU A 114 -0.41 2.45 -14.29
CA LEU A 114 0.08 3.73 -13.77
C LEU A 114 1.60 3.85 -13.90
N TYR A 115 2.33 2.81 -13.49
CA TYR A 115 3.79 2.77 -13.57
C TYR A 115 4.27 2.93 -15.00
N THR A 116 3.75 2.12 -15.92
CA THR A 116 4.15 2.14 -17.33
C THR A 116 3.77 3.44 -18.03
N GLY A 117 2.62 4.03 -17.69
CA GLY A 117 2.18 5.32 -18.23
C GLY A 117 3.02 6.51 -17.73
N ILE A 118 3.47 6.48 -16.47
CA ILE A 118 4.28 7.56 -15.88
C ILE A 118 5.76 7.42 -16.21
N ASN A 119 6.29 6.20 -16.33
CA ASN A 119 7.72 5.94 -16.48
C ASN A 119 8.42 6.76 -17.59
N PRO A 120 7.84 6.97 -18.79
CA PRO A 120 8.44 7.83 -19.82
C PRO A 120 8.63 9.30 -19.39
N TYR A 121 7.84 9.76 -18.42
CA TYR A 121 7.83 11.14 -17.94
C TYR A 121 8.42 11.29 -16.52
N LYS A 122 9.02 10.23 -15.96
CA LYS A 122 9.47 10.22 -14.56
C LYS A 122 10.45 11.33 -14.21
N ASP A 123 11.31 11.72 -15.15
CA ASP A 123 12.30 12.77 -14.89
C ASP A 123 11.61 14.15 -14.84
N ILE A 124 10.66 14.41 -15.73
CA ILE A 124 9.82 15.61 -15.69
C ILE A 124 8.98 15.63 -14.41
N LEU A 125 8.41 14.50 -14.01
CA LEU A 125 7.64 14.37 -12.77
C LEU A 125 8.50 14.71 -11.54
N LYS A 126 9.74 14.22 -11.51
CA LYS A 126 10.70 14.55 -10.45
C LYS A 126 11.04 16.05 -10.41
N GLU A 127 11.18 16.70 -11.57
CA GLU A 127 11.39 18.15 -11.62
C GLU A 127 10.23 18.94 -11.02
N PHE A 128 8.97 18.53 -11.25
CA PHE A 128 7.80 19.18 -10.65
C PHE A 128 7.72 19.07 -9.13
N LEU A 129 8.40 18.08 -8.55
CA LEU A 129 8.34 17.78 -7.11
C LEU A 129 9.51 18.36 -6.32
N LYS A 130 10.49 18.97 -7.00
CA LYS A 130 11.55 19.76 -6.35
C LYS A 130 10.89 20.98 -5.66
N ARG A 131 11.26 21.19 -4.40
CA ARG A 131 10.78 22.31 -3.57
C ARG A 131 11.73 23.49 -3.63
#